data_AF-A0AAW1RZY2-F1
#
_entry.id   AF-A0AAW1RZY2-F1
#
_cell.length_a   1.000
_cell.length_b   1.000
_cell.length_c   1.000
_cell.angle_alpha   90.00
_cell.angle_beta   90.00
_cell.angle_gamma   90.00
#
_symmetry.space_group_name_H-M   'P 1'
#
loop_
_entity.id
_entity.type
_entity.pdbx_description
1 polymer ?
#
loop_
_entity_poly.entity_id
_entity_poly.type
_entity_poly.pdbx_seq_one_letter_code
_entity_poly.pdbx_strand_id
1 'polypeptide(L)'
;MALSWCDDVNDPQYERSTDAYERLTNATDAKGRKIEGVKVPCPPPLFRTYKEASGVHPDHVKLGYVRHVDSERLPASYINHYIANGGAVIPQFGGPGLERATETDAKALEVLQAAYGPERKVVGVKLPEILLNAGNIHCITQQQPAAR
;
A
#
# COMPACT_ATOMS: atom_id res chain seq x y z
N MET A 1 13.52 4.60 5.61
CA MET A 1 12.19 4.01 5.92
C MET A 1 11.19 4.59 4.95
N ALA A 2 10.37 3.77 4.31
CA ALA A 2 9.35 4.25 3.37
C ALA A 2 8.01 4.49 4.06
N LEU A 3 7.34 5.60 3.78
CA LEU A 3 6.01 5.93 4.31
C LEU A 3 5.02 6.20 3.19
N SER A 4 3.77 5.79 3.44
CA SER A 4 2.63 6.21 2.62
C SER A 4 2.45 7.71 2.80
N TRP A 5 2.43 8.45 1.70
CA TRP A 5 2.47 9.90 1.71
C TRP A 5 1.32 10.50 0.90
N CYS A 6 0.57 11.43 1.49
CA CYS A 6 -0.50 12.16 0.84
C CYS A 6 -0.18 13.65 0.87
N ASP A 7 -0.19 14.31 -0.29
CA ASP A 7 0.01 15.77 -0.42
C ASP A 7 -1.32 16.55 -0.40
N ASP A 8 -2.46 15.88 -0.54
CA ASP A 8 -3.78 16.54 -0.50
C ASP A 8 -4.18 16.84 0.95
N VAL A 9 -4.06 18.11 1.34
CA VAL A 9 -4.40 18.62 2.68
C VAL A 9 -5.85 18.40 3.09
N ASN A 10 -6.75 18.14 2.14
CA ASN A 10 -8.16 17.87 2.42
C ASN A 10 -8.44 16.38 2.63
N ASP A 11 -7.48 15.50 2.32
CA ASP A 11 -7.62 14.07 2.57
C ASP A 11 -7.24 13.74 4.03
N PRO A 12 -8.04 12.93 4.75
CA PRO A 12 -7.72 12.54 6.13
C PRO A 12 -6.39 11.78 6.29
N GLN A 13 -5.81 11.26 5.20
CA GLN A 13 -4.48 10.65 5.20
C GLN A 13 -3.36 11.69 5.34
N TYR A 14 -3.58 12.96 5.00
CA TYR A 14 -2.54 14.00 5.05
C TYR A 14 -1.99 14.20 6.47
N GLU A 15 -2.88 14.41 7.44
CA GLU A 15 -2.50 14.61 8.85
C GLU A 15 -1.72 13.39 9.37
N ARG A 16 -2.17 12.19 9.05
CA ARG A 16 -1.54 10.93 9.44
C ARG A 16 -0.14 10.76 8.83
N SER A 17 0.00 11.10 7.55
CA SER A 17 1.27 11.00 6.83
C SER A 17 2.29 12.00 7.40
N THR A 18 1.83 13.22 7.70
CA THR A 18 2.66 14.29 8.26
C THR A 18 3.12 13.95 9.66
N ASP A 19 2.21 13.58 10.58
CA ASP A 19 2.55 13.17 11.95
C ASP A 19 3.54 11.99 11.95
N ALA A 20 3.31 10.97 11.13
CA ALA A 20 4.19 9.81 11.05
C ALA A 20 5.60 10.20 10.53
N TYR A 21 5.67 11.05 9.52
CA TYR A 21 6.94 11.51 8.96
C TYR A 21 7.73 12.32 9.98
N GLU A 22 7.10 13.28 10.65
CA GLU A 22 7.75 14.12 11.67
C GLU A 22 8.32 13.28 12.81
N ARG A 23 7.51 12.36 13.36
CA ARG A 23 7.96 11.45 14.43
C ARG A 23 9.16 10.63 13.98
N LEU A 24 9.09 10.07 12.78
CA LEU A 24 10.13 9.20 12.24
C LEU A 24 11.44 9.94 12.01
N THR A 25 11.41 11.12 11.37
CA THR A 25 12.64 11.88 11.08
C THR A 25 13.26 12.49 12.33
N ASN A 26 12.45 12.74 13.37
CA ASN A 26 12.94 13.20 14.66
C ASN A 26 13.53 12.06 15.51
N ALA A 27 13.11 10.82 15.29
CA ALA A 27 13.63 9.65 15.99
C ALA A 27 15.04 9.21 15.53
N THR A 28 15.62 8.30 16.30
CA THR A 28 16.82 7.55 15.97
C THR A 28 16.53 6.05 16.10
N ASP A 29 17.27 5.24 15.35
CA ASP A 29 17.19 3.78 15.50
C ASP A 29 17.97 3.29 16.74
N ALA A 30 17.91 1.98 17.01
CA ALA A 30 18.59 1.36 18.14
C ALA A 30 20.13 1.51 18.14
N LYS A 31 20.72 1.97 17.02
CA LYS A 31 22.16 2.27 16.89
C LYS A 31 22.44 3.78 16.89
N GLY A 32 21.46 4.61 17.23
CA GLY A 32 21.59 6.07 17.27
C GLY A 32 21.63 6.75 15.90
N ARG A 33 21.34 6.04 14.80
CA ARG A 33 21.35 6.62 13.45
C ARG A 33 20.04 7.38 13.22
N LYS A 34 20.13 8.51 12.52
CA LYS A 34 18.93 9.25 12.07
C LYS A 34 18.19 8.43 11.01
N ILE A 35 16.87 8.45 11.08
CA ILE A 35 16.03 7.73 10.13
C ILE A 35 15.69 8.66 8.97
N GLU A 36 16.10 8.27 7.76
CA GLU A 36 15.68 8.92 6.53
C GLU A 36 14.27 8.45 6.14
N GLY A 37 13.37 9.42 5.88
CA GLY A 37 12.00 9.17 5.44
C GLY A 37 11.88 9.26 3.92
N VAL A 38 11.56 8.15 3.26
CA VAL A 38 11.21 8.10 1.84
C VAL A 38 9.69 8.23 1.73
N LYS A 39 9.22 9.28 1.06
CA LYS A 39 7.79 9.53 0.83
C LYS A 39 7.33 8.78 -0.41
N VAL A 40 6.47 7.78 -0.24
CA VAL A 40 5.87 7.01 -1.33
C VAL A 40 4.44 7.52 -1.53
N PRO A 41 4.08 8.04 -2.71
CA PRO A 41 2.78 8.67 -2.92
C PRO A 41 1.65 7.65 -2.69
N CYS A 42 0.59 8.03 -1.98
CA CYS A 42 -0.63 7.24 -1.93
C CYS A 42 -1.32 7.24 -3.31
N PRO A 43 -2.07 6.18 -3.66
CA PRO A 43 -3.04 6.30 -4.74
C PRO A 43 -4.10 7.34 -4.38
N PRO A 44 -4.86 7.87 -5.37
CA PRO A 44 -6.08 8.61 -5.07
C PRO A 44 -7.02 7.73 -4.22
N PRO A 45 -7.94 8.32 -3.44
CA PRO A 45 -8.93 7.55 -2.69
C PRO A 45 -9.71 6.61 -3.61
N LEU A 46 -9.68 5.33 -3.31
CA LEU A 46 -10.44 4.29 -4.01
C LEU A 46 -11.61 3.89 -3.14
N PHE A 47 -12.76 3.64 -3.76
CA PHE A 47 -13.99 3.29 -3.07
C PHE A 47 -14.56 2.02 -3.66
N ARG A 48 -15.06 1.14 -2.79
CA ARG A 48 -15.74 -0.08 -3.22
C ARG A 48 -17.01 0.28 -3.97
N THR A 49 -17.25 -0.36 -5.09
CA THR A 49 -18.49 -0.23 -5.86
C THR A 49 -19.60 -1.12 -5.30
N TYR A 50 -20.85 -0.80 -5.65
CA TYR A 50 -22.01 -1.63 -5.30
C TYR A 50 -21.86 -3.08 -5.78
N LYS A 51 -21.32 -3.29 -6.98
CA LYS A 51 -21.12 -4.63 -7.54
C LYS A 51 -20.11 -5.43 -6.72
N GLU A 52 -18.99 -4.81 -6.33
CA GLU A 52 -17.96 -5.45 -5.50
C GLU A 52 -18.47 -5.72 -4.08
N ALA A 53 -19.28 -4.81 -3.51
CA ALA A 53 -19.91 -5.02 -2.22
C ALA A 53 -20.95 -6.15 -2.24
N SER A 54 -21.73 -6.24 -3.32
CA SER A 54 -22.80 -7.24 -3.47
C SER A 54 -22.31 -8.60 -3.94
N GLY A 55 -21.04 -8.71 -4.34
CA GLY A 55 -20.44 -9.98 -4.80
C GLY A 55 -20.09 -10.94 -3.67
N VAL A 56 -20.17 -10.52 -2.41
CA VAL A 56 -19.86 -11.35 -1.24
C VAL A 56 -20.99 -12.34 -0.99
N HIS A 57 -20.65 -13.60 -0.72
CA HIS A 57 -21.63 -14.65 -0.49
C HIS A 57 -22.55 -14.30 0.70
N PRO A 58 -23.90 -14.43 0.58
CA PRO A 58 -24.83 -14.00 1.62
C PRO A 58 -24.60 -14.64 3.00
N ASP A 59 -24.08 -15.88 3.01
CA ASP A 59 -23.79 -16.58 4.27
C ASP A 59 -22.56 -16.02 5.01
N HIS A 60 -21.72 -15.20 4.39
CA HIS A 60 -20.59 -14.56 5.09
C HIS A 60 -21.07 -13.73 6.29
N VAL A 61 -22.20 -13.04 6.17
CA VAL A 61 -22.78 -12.28 7.29
C VAL A 61 -23.21 -13.23 8.41
N LYS A 62 -23.76 -14.40 8.08
CA LYS A 62 -24.18 -15.41 9.07
C LYS A 62 -22.99 -16.07 9.77
N LEU A 63 -21.85 -16.17 9.09
CA LEU A 63 -20.60 -16.72 9.61
C LEU A 63 -19.76 -15.67 10.40
N GLY A 64 -20.27 -14.44 10.55
CA GLY A 64 -19.61 -13.39 11.33
C GLY A 64 -18.56 -12.59 10.59
N TYR A 65 -18.46 -12.70 9.26
CA TYR A 65 -17.57 -11.85 8.47
C TYR A 65 -18.11 -10.42 8.38
N VAL A 66 -17.19 -9.46 8.29
CA VAL A 66 -17.53 -8.05 8.11
C VAL A 66 -18.22 -7.87 6.77
N ARG A 67 -19.36 -7.18 6.79
CA ARG A 67 -20.12 -6.88 5.57
C ARG A 67 -19.35 -5.87 4.73
N HIS A 68 -19.25 -6.14 3.43
CA HIS A 68 -18.77 -5.16 2.48
C HIS A 68 -19.86 -4.09 2.24
N VAL A 69 -19.47 -2.83 2.41
CA VAL A 69 -20.35 -1.67 2.21
C VAL A 69 -19.99 -0.98 0.89
N ASP A 70 -21.02 -0.57 0.14
CA ASP A 70 -20.86 0.25 -1.06
C ASP A 70 -20.31 1.64 -0.68
N SER A 71 -19.48 2.21 -1.55
CA SER A 71 -18.79 3.49 -1.34
C SER A 71 -17.87 3.53 -0.10
N GLU A 72 -17.50 2.37 0.46
CA GLU A 72 -16.47 2.30 1.51
C GLU A 72 -15.09 2.58 0.92
N ARG A 73 -14.32 3.45 1.58
CA ARG A 73 -12.94 3.76 1.17
C ARG A 73 -12.04 2.54 1.40
N LEU A 74 -11.31 2.15 0.36
CA LEU A 74 -10.38 1.02 0.41
C LEU A 74 -9.01 1.45 1.00
N PRO A 75 -8.36 0.58 1.81
CA PRO A 75 -7.08 0.89 2.45
C PRO A 75 -5.89 0.69 1.50
N ALA A 76 -5.90 1.35 0.35
CA ALA A 76 -4.88 1.20 -0.69
C ALA A 76 -3.57 1.91 -0.32
N SER A 77 -2.47 1.17 -0.25
CA SER A 77 -1.12 1.71 -0.04
C SER A 77 -0.05 0.85 -0.70
N TYR A 78 0.89 1.49 -1.40
CA TYR A 78 2.07 0.82 -1.98
C TYR A 78 3.07 0.33 -0.94
N ILE A 79 2.95 0.77 0.31
CA ILE A 79 3.79 0.28 1.41
C ILE A 79 3.46 -1.17 1.76
N ASN A 80 2.25 -1.66 1.44
CA ASN A 80 1.86 -3.05 1.65
C ASN A 80 2.43 -3.98 0.54
N HIS A 81 3.74 -3.93 0.35
CA HIS A 81 4.49 -4.71 -0.64
C HIS A 81 5.35 -5.77 0.04
N TYR A 82 5.84 -6.73 -0.76
CA TYR A 82 6.74 -7.77 -0.28
C TYR A 82 8.16 -7.58 -0.81
N ILE A 83 9.16 -7.75 0.06
CA ILE A 83 10.58 -7.71 -0.31
C ILE A 83 11.08 -9.16 -0.40
N ALA A 84 11.48 -9.57 -1.61
CA ALA A 84 12.04 -10.87 -1.89
C ALA A 84 13.58 -10.79 -2.02
N ASN A 85 14.23 -11.95 -2.13
CA ASN A 85 15.63 -11.97 -2.53
C ASN A 85 15.78 -11.34 -3.93
N GLY A 86 16.63 -10.32 -4.05
CA GLY A 86 16.90 -9.63 -5.30
C GLY A 86 15.80 -8.68 -5.80
N GLY A 87 14.75 -8.40 -5.02
CA GLY A 87 13.68 -7.51 -5.51
C GLY A 87 12.54 -7.22 -4.55
N ALA A 88 11.53 -6.53 -5.05
CA ALA A 88 10.29 -6.24 -4.33
C ALA A 88 9.09 -6.31 -5.27
N VAL A 89 7.95 -6.76 -4.75
CA VAL A 89 6.67 -6.87 -5.46
C VAL A 89 5.69 -5.86 -4.89
N ILE A 90 5.37 -4.84 -5.68
CA ILE A 90 4.59 -3.66 -5.28
C ILE A 90 3.17 -3.80 -5.81
N PRO A 91 2.13 -3.52 -5.01
CA PRO A 91 0.77 -3.56 -5.52
C PRO A 91 0.51 -2.44 -6.51
N GLN A 92 -0.40 -2.66 -7.45
CA GLN A 92 -0.82 -1.70 -8.45
C GLN A 92 -2.36 -1.60 -8.43
N PHE A 93 -2.87 -0.38 -8.43
CA PHE A 93 -4.28 -0.08 -8.23
C PHE A 93 -4.97 0.54 -9.46
N GLY A 94 -4.18 0.93 -10.46
CA GLY A 94 -4.63 1.47 -11.72
C GLY A 94 -5.33 0.45 -12.61
N GLY A 95 -6.28 0.94 -13.39
CA GLY A 95 -7.12 0.16 -14.28
C GLY A 95 -7.94 1.07 -15.20
N PRO A 96 -8.78 0.50 -16.07
CA PRO A 96 -9.68 1.30 -16.90
C PRO A 96 -10.55 2.24 -16.04
N GLY A 97 -10.52 3.55 -16.33
CA GLY A 97 -11.23 4.57 -15.56
C GLY A 97 -10.56 4.97 -14.24
N LEU A 98 -9.33 4.51 -13.97
CA LEU A 98 -8.53 4.84 -12.79
C LEU A 98 -7.16 5.40 -13.23
N GLU A 99 -7.18 6.42 -14.10
CA GLU A 99 -5.99 7.01 -14.71
C GLU A 99 -5.06 7.63 -13.65
N ARG A 100 -5.63 8.38 -12.69
CA ARG A 100 -4.87 8.96 -11.57
C ARG A 100 -4.18 7.89 -10.72
N ALA A 101 -4.82 6.73 -10.52
CA ALA A 101 -4.19 5.62 -9.82
C ALA A 101 -3.05 5.03 -10.65
N THR A 102 -3.24 4.89 -11.97
CA THR A 102 -2.21 4.43 -12.92
C THR A 102 -0.97 5.34 -12.92
N GLU A 103 -1.14 6.65 -12.78
CA GLU A 103 -0.03 7.60 -12.63
C GLU A 103 0.72 7.38 -11.30
N THR A 104 -0.01 7.27 -10.19
CA THR A 104 0.61 7.03 -8.88
C THR A 104 1.26 5.64 -8.78
N ASP A 105 0.72 4.64 -9.49
CA ASP A 105 1.28 3.29 -9.61
C ASP A 105 2.71 3.36 -10.18
N ALA A 106 2.87 4.06 -11.30
CA ALA A 106 4.17 4.27 -11.95
C ALA A 106 5.13 5.05 -11.05
N LYS A 107 4.63 6.10 -10.37
CA LYS A 107 5.47 6.91 -9.48
C LYS A 107 5.93 6.11 -8.25
N ALA A 108 5.09 5.26 -7.70
CA ALA A 108 5.45 4.39 -6.58
C ALA A 108 6.55 3.41 -6.97
N LEU A 109 6.49 2.81 -8.17
CA LEU A 109 7.56 1.95 -8.68
C LEU A 109 8.88 2.71 -8.83
N GLU A 110 8.86 3.93 -9.38
CA GLU A 110 10.05 4.77 -9.52
C GLU A 110 10.71 5.08 -8.17
N VAL A 111 9.92 5.57 -7.21
CA VAL A 111 10.39 5.93 -5.86
C VAL A 111 10.97 4.72 -5.13
N LEU A 112 10.26 3.59 -5.16
CA LEU A 112 10.71 2.37 -4.49
C LEU A 112 11.93 1.76 -5.18
N GLN A 113 12.02 1.81 -6.51
CA GLN A 113 13.20 1.36 -7.25
C GLN A 113 14.43 2.21 -6.90
N ALA A 114 14.29 3.53 -6.80
CA ALA A 114 15.37 4.41 -6.35
C ALA A 114 15.78 4.10 -4.91
N ALA A 115 14.82 3.88 -4.00
CA ALA A 115 15.08 3.57 -2.60
C ALA A 115 15.76 2.20 -2.39
N TYR A 116 15.44 1.20 -3.22
CA TYR A 116 16.05 -0.13 -3.15
C TYR A 116 17.39 -0.24 -3.86
N GLY A 117 17.70 0.69 -4.75
CA GLY A 117 18.91 0.67 -5.57
C GLY A 117 18.83 -0.27 -6.77
N PRO A 118 19.82 -0.20 -7.68
CA PRO A 118 19.80 -0.85 -8.98
C PRO A 118 19.93 -2.38 -8.93
N GLU A 119 20.43 -2.93 -7.83
CA GLU A 119 20.63 -4.38 -7.66
C GLU A 119 19.32 -5.14 -7.41
N ARG A 120 18.25 -4.43 -7.02
CA ARG A 120 16.95 -5.02 -6.75
C ARG A 120 15.99 -4.72 -7.88
N LYS A 121 15.25 -5.72 -8.33
CA LYS A 121 14.17 -5.55 -9.31
C LYS A 121 12.87 -5.22 -8.59
N VAL A 122 12.29 -4.04 -8.87
CA VAL A 122 10.95 -3.68 -8.41
C VAL A 122 9.92 -4.07 -9.49
N VAL A 123 8.89 -4.82 -9.09
CA VAL A 123 7.87 -5.34 -10.00
C VAL A 123 6.49 -4.94 -9.50
N GLY A 124 5.67 -4.33 -10.36
CA GLY A 124 4.27 -4.02 -10.07
C GLY A 124 3.34 -5.19 -10.37
N VAL A 125 2.38 -5.47 -9.48
CA VAL A 125 1.34 -6.50 -9.69
C VAL A 125 -0.04 -5.93 -9.36
N LYS A 126 -0.98 -6.08 -10.29
CA LYS A 126 -2.39 -5.68 -10.09
C LYS A 126 -3.11 -6.70 -9.22
N LEU A 127 -3.66 -6.26 -8.09
CA LEU A 127 -4.31 -7.14 -7.10
C LEU A 127 -5.60 -6.51 -6.51
N PRO A 128 -6.56 -6.11 -7.37
CA PRO A 128 -7.78 -5.44 -6.90
C PRO A 128 -8.57 -6.31 -5.92
N GLU A 129 -8.65 -7.62 -6.17
CA GLU A 129 -9.41 -8.56 -5.34
C GLU A 129 -8.87 -8.68 -3.91
N ILE A 130 -7.56 -8.54 -3.71
CA ILE A 130 -6.97 -8.58 -2.36
C ILE A 130 -7.30 -7.27 -1.63
N LEU A 131 -7.18 -6.13 -2.33
CA LEU A 131 -7.53 -4.82 -1.76
C LEU A 131 -9.00 -4.75 -1.35
N LEU A 132 -9.91 -5.33 -2.15
CA LEU A 132 -11.34 -5.39 -1.83
C LEU A 132 -11.62 -6.11 -0.51
N ASN A 133 -10.70 -6.97 -0.05
CA ASN A 133 -10.75 -7.67 1.23
C ASN A 133 -9.80 -7.05 2.28
N ALA A 134 -9.49 -5.76 2.13
CA ALA A 134 -8.70 -4.93 3.04
C ALA A 134 -7.22 -5.31 3.23
N GLY A 135 -6.66 -6.13 2.36
CA GLY A 135 -5.26 -6.54 2.40
C GLY A 135 -4.47 -6.12 1.15
N ASN A 136 -3.18 -6.49 1.12
CA ASN A 136 -2.40 -6.48 -0.10
C ASN A 136 -1.27 -7.54 -0.06
N ILE A 137 -0.28 -7.42 -0.95
CA ILE A 137 0.82 -8.39 -1.09
C ILE A 137 1.45 -8.74 0.26
N HIS A 138 1.85 -7.74 1.05
CA HIS A 138 2.50 -8.00 2.34
C HIS A 138 1.61 -8.84 3.27
N CYS A 139 0.30 -8.59 3.26
CA CYS A 139 -0.65 -9.29 4.13
C CYS A 139 -0.78 -10.80 3.81
N ILE A 140 -0.45 -11.23 2.60
CA ILE A 140 -0.64 -12.62 2.14
C ILE A 140 0.68 -13.39 1.97
N THR A 141 1.80 -12.78 2.37
CA THR A 141 3.14 -13.37 2.26
C THR A 141 3.81 -13.52 3.62
N GLN A 142 4.58 -14.59 3.79
CA GLN A 142 5.41 -14.81 4.96
C GLN A 142 6.81 -15.25 4.51
N GLN A 143 7.83 -14.42 4.76
CA GLN A 143 9.21 -14.77 4.43
C GLN A 143 9.76 -15.83 5.39
N GLN A 144 10.49 -16.80 4.82
CA GLN A 144 11.33 -17.73 5.57
C GLN A 144 12.80 -17.36 5.33
N PRO A 145 13.52 -16.86 6.35
CA PRO A 145 14.95 -16.58 6.22
C PRO A 145 15.73 -17.85 5.87
N ALA A 146 16.77 -17.71 5.04
CA ALA A 146 17.71 -18.79 4.81
C ALA A 146 18.41 -19.17 6.12
N ALA A 147 18.80 -20.44 6.24
CA ALA A 147 19.67 -20.87 7.33
C ALA A 147 20.98 -20.08 7.26
N ARG A 148 21.53 -19.77 8.45
CA ARG A 148 22.86 -19.16 8.58
C ARG A 148 23.95 -20.20 8.48
#